data_AF-X1SYZ2-F1
#
_entry.id   AF-X1SYZ2-F1
#
_cell.length_a   1.000
_cell.length_b   1.000
_cell.length_c   1.000
_cell.angle_alpha   90.00
_cell.angle_beta   90.00
_cell.angle_gamma   90.00
#
_symmetry.space_group_name_H-M   'P 1'
#
loop_
_entity.id
_entity.type
_entity.pdbx_description
1 polymer ?
#
loop_
_entity_poly.entity_id
_entity_poly.type
_entity_poly.pdbx_seq_one_letter_code
_entity_poly.pdbx_strand_id
1 'polypeptide(L)'
;MIGRRATGMKKDKSPIDRGLGFVAEQTFQLKEELWADNLAENIPVIRPGRDVKELPKLNGSSAVVVGAGPSVERHGHLKLLKESGYGSAIVACDKILVPCLKAGVTPDIVISIDGAQAISKFFDDPVIAENGRTKAALNVITHPDTLAKVPHERYFFMTSYDDPFEKKSITRIIHFMTRKTIMSSFGCVGGQAVNLAMFLGADPVVMVGMDYGYPG
;
A
#
# COMPACT_ATOMS: atom_id res chain seq x y z
N MET A 1 45.34 14.74 12.67
CA MET A 1 44.52 15.89 13.14
C MET A 1 43.07 15.45 13.08
N ILE A 2 42.39 15.52 14.23
CA ILE A 2 41.16 14.79 14.56
C ILE A 2 39.95 15.50 13.96
N GLY A 3 39.26 14.88 13.02
CA GLY A 3 37.93 15.30 12.55
C GLY A 3 36.87 14.87 13.55
N ARG A 4 36.31 15.84 14.29
CA ARG A 4 35.25 15.63 15.29
C ARG A 4 34.05 14.92 14.65
N ARG A 5 33.68 13.77 15.21
CA ARG A 5 32.34 13.18 15.07
C ARG A 5 31.31 14.23 15.49
N ALA A 6 30.43 14.61 14.57
CA ALA A 6 29.17 15.23 14.94
C ALA A 6 28.37 14.20 15.76
N THR A 7 28.46 14.29 17.08
CA THR A 7 27.54 13.61 17.99
C THR A 7 26.15 14.15 17.70
N GLY A 8 25.31 13.31 17.08
CA GLY A 8 23.91 13.64 16.84
C GLY A 8 23.22 13.94 18.16
N MET A 9 22.90 15.21 18.39
CA MET A 9 21.87 15.57 19.36
C MET A 9 20.59 14.90 18.88
N LYS A 10 20.11 13.89 19.64
CA LYS A 10 18.73 13.40 19.49
C LYS A 10 17.83 14.60 19.75
N LYS A 11 17.31 15.22 18.69
CA LYS A 11 16.24 16.21 18.82
C LYS A 11 15.12 15.55 19.59
N ASP A 12 14.69 16.18 20.67
CA ASP A 12 13.55 15.69 21.44
C ASP A 12 12.35 15.62 20.47
N LYS A 13 11.78 14.43 20.32
CA LYS A 13 10.69 14.18 19.36
C LYS A 13 9.50 15.06 19.73
N SER A 14 8.86 15.70 18.75
CA SER A 14 7.65 16.48 19.03
C SER A 14 6.57 15.57 19.63
N PRO A 15 5.57 16.11 20.35
CA PRO A 15 4.45 15.31 20.85
C PRO A 15 3.76 14.48 19.75
N ILE A 16 3.68 15.03 18.53
CA ILE A 16 3.13 14.34 17.35
C ILE A 16 4.03 13.18 16.94
N ASP A 17 5.35 13.39 16.87
CA ASP A 17 6.31 12.34 16.52
C ASP A 17 6.33 11.21 17.56
N ARG A 18 6.09 11.54 18.84
CA ARG A 18 5.94 10.55 19.91
C ARG A 18 4.65 9.74 19.77
N GLY A 19 3.53 10.41 19.51
CA GLY A 19 2.24 9.75 19.31
C GLY A 19 2.22 8.82 18.09
N LEU A 20 2.73 9.29 16.95
CA LEU A 20 2.84 8.48 15.73
C LEU A 20 3.79 7.30 15.91
N GLY A 21 4.94 7.53 16.57
CA GLY A 21 5.89 6.47 16.89
C GLY A 21 5.28 5.38 17.78
N PHE A 22 4.50 5.78 18.79
CA PHE A 22 3.82 4.87 19.70
C PHE A 22 2.80 3.98 18.99
N VAL A 23 1.94 4.54 18.13
CA VAL A 23 0.93 3.76 17.38
C VAL A 23 1.59 2.75 16.44
N ALA A 24 2.64 3.17 15.72
CA ALA A 24 3.37 2.28 14.83
C ALA A 24 4.03 1.12 15.58
N GLU A 25 4.65 1.41 16.74
CA GLU A 25 5.31 0.41 17.58
C GLU A 25 4.31 -0.59 18.19
N GLN A 26 3.18 -0.11 18.71
CA GLN A 26 2.11 -1.00 19.19
C GLN A 26 1.53 -1.89 18.08
N THR A 27 1.33 -1.32 16.89
CA THR A 27 0.83 -2.10 15.75
C THR A 27 1.80 -3.22 15.39
N PHE A 28 3.10 -2.92 15.38
CA PHE A 28 4.14 -3.92 15.13
C PHE A 28 4.10 -5.02 16.20
N GLN A 29 4.15 -4.67 17.48
CA GLN A 29 4.13 -5.64 18.58
C GLN A 29 2.89 -6.55 18.56
N LEU A 30 1.74 -6.05 18.15
CA LEU A 30 0.49 -6.83 18.09
C LEU A 30 0.39 -7.73 16.85
N LYS A 31 1.18 -7.47 15.80
CA LYS A 31 1.02 -8.08 14.47
C LYS A 31 2.27 -8.77 13.93
N GLU A 32 3.40 -8.64 14.61
CA GLU A 32 4.69 -9.16 14.14
C GLU A 32 4.68 -10.66 13.85
N GLU A 33 4.08 -11.48 14.72
CA GLU A 33 3.98 -12.93 14.53
C GLU A 33 3.12 -13.27 13.30
N LEU A 34 1.92 -12.68 13.21
CA LEU A 34 1.04 -12.82 12.05
C LEU A 34 1.75 -12.44 10.74
N TRP A 35 2.47 -11.32 10.75
CA TRP A 35 3.18 -10.85 9.56
C TRP A 35 4.37 -11.74 9.20
N ALA A 36 5.07 -12.27 10.19
CA ALA A 36 6.17 -13.22 9.98
C ALA A 36 5.67 -14.54 9.40
N ASP A 37 4.57 -15.09 9.92
CA ASP A 37 3.95 -16.32 9.43
C ASP A 37 3.45 -16.15 8.00
N ASN A 38 2.70 -15.08 7.72
CA ASN A 38 2.27 -14.75 6.35
C ASN A 38 3.47 -14.64 5.40
N LEU A 39 4.52 -13.92 5.82
CA LEU A 39 5.72 -13.77 5.00
C LEU A 39 6.35 -15.13 4.70
N ALA A 40 6.53 -15.98 5.71
CA ALA A 40 7.14 -17.29 5.59
C ALA A 40 6.37 -18.19 4.61
N GLU A 41 5.05 -18.26 4.72
CA GLU A 41 4.18 -19.01 3.81
C GLU A 41 4.24 -18.49 2.37
N ASN A 42 4.36 -17.17 2.21
CA ASN A 42 4.30 -16.53 0.91
C ASN A 42 5.65 -16.43 0.18
N ILE A 43 6.78 -16.72 0.83
CA ILE A 43 8.12 -16.65 0.20
C ILE A 43 8.18 -17.37 -1.15
N PRO A 44 7.65 -18.59 -1.33
CA PRO A 44 7.68 -19.29 -2.62
C PRO A 44 6.99 -18.55 -3.75
N VAL A 45 5.99 -17.71 -3.44
CA VAL A 45 5.24 -16.90 -4.42
C VAL A 45 5.89 -15.52 -4.59
N ILE A 46 6.26 -14.88 -3.48
CA ILE A 46 6.80 -13.51 -3.47
C ILE A 46 8.17 -13.46 -4.12
N ARG A 47 9.10 -14.32 -3.70
CA ARG A 47 10.51 -14.21 -4.13
C ARG A 47 10.66 -14.25 -5.66
N PRO A 48 10.05 -15.20 -6.40
CA PRO A 48 10.08 -15.18 -7.87
C PRO A 48 9.05 -14.22 -8.50
N GLY A 49 8.11 -13.68 -7.73
CA GLY A 49 7.08 -12.76 -8.21
C GLY A 49 7.61 -11.39 -8.65
N ARG A 50 6.78 -10.64 -9.37
CA ARG A 50 7.10 -9.30 -9.86
C ARG A 50 7.23 -8.30 -8.72
N ASP A 51 8.15 -7.36 -8.84
CA ASP A 51 8.37 -6.24 -7.93
C ASP A 51 7.56 -5.03 -8.39
N VAL A 52 7.00 -4.23 -7.48
CA VAL A 52 6.29 -2.98 -7.82
C VAL A 52 7.08 -2.01 -8.70
N LYS A 53 8.42 -2.07 -8.71
CA LYS A 53 9.23 -1.25 -9.63
C LYS A 53 9.05 -1.62 -11.11
N GLU A 54 8.49 -2.80 -11.40
CA GLU A 54 8.18 -3.30 -12.74
C GLU A 54 6.80 -2.82 -13.24
N LEU A 55 6.01 -2.14 -12.41
CA LEU A 55 4.77 -1.51 -12.85
C LEU A 55 5.05 -0.39 -13.87
N PRO A 56 4.13 -0.15 -14.83
CA PRO A 56 4.26 0.96 -15.77
C PRO A 56 4.46 2.30 -15.07
N LYS A 57 5.42 3.09 -15.56
CA LYS A 57 5.67 4.44 -15.05
C LYS A 57 4.69 5.44 -15.65
N LEU A 58 4.29 6.41 -14.83
CA LEU A 58 3.35 7.46 -15.17
C LEU A 58 4.04 8.68 -15.79
N ASN A 59 5.35 8.83 -15.60
CA ASN A 59 6.19 9.82 -16.30
C ASN A 59 5.63 11.25 -16.29
N GLY A 60 5.12 11.71 -15.15
CA GLY A 60 4.49 13.02 -14.99
C GLY A 60 3.02 13.08 -15.44
N SER A 61 2.39 11.95 -15.72
CA SER A 61 0.93 11.87 -15.89
C SER A 61 0.25 11.93 -14.53
N SER A 62 -0.97 12.48 -14.48
CA SER A 62 -1.73 12.51 -13.22
C SER A 62 -2.14 11.10 -12.76
N ALA A 63 -2.44 10.96 -11.47
CA ALA A 63 -3.11 9.76 -10.95
C ALA A 63 -4.25 10.15 -9.99
N VAL A 64 -5.34 9.37 -10.01
CA VAL A 64 -6.41 9.46 -9.00
C VAL A 64 -6.25 8.30 -8.02
N VAL A 65 -6.02 8.63 -6.76
CA VAL A 65 -6.00 7.69 -5.66
C VAL A 65 -7.37 7.65 -5.00
N VAL A 66 -7.98 6.47 -4.95
CA VAL A 66 -9.33 6.24 -4.43
C VAL A 66 -9.24 5.47 -3.11
N GLY A 67 -9.57 6.14 -2.01
CA GLY A 67 -9.78 5.53 -0.70
C GLY A 67 -11.19 4.99 -0.52
N ALA A 68 -11.47 4.44 0.66
CA ALA A 68 -12.77 3.84 1.00
C ALA A 68 -13.54 4.62 2.08
N GLY A 69 -13.24 5.91 2.23
CA GLY A 69 -13.93 6.80 3.16
C GLY A 69 -15.35 7.16 2.71
N PRO A 70 -16.25 7.50 3.65
CA PRO A 70 -17.64 7.87 3.36
C PRO A 70 -17.80 9.03 2.36
N SER A 71 -16.78 9.89 2.16
CA SER A 71 -16.83 10.96 1.16
C SER A 71 -17.01 10.45 -0.27
N VAL A 72 -16.59 9.20 -0.57
CA VAL A 72 -16.82 8.57 -1.89
C VAL A 72 -18.30 8.57 -2.24
N GLU A 73 -19.16 8.15 -1.31
CA GLU A 73 -20.60 8.11 -1.51
C GLU A 73 -21.21 9.52 -1.38
N ARG A 74 -20.84 10.26 -0.32
CA ARG A 74 -21.38 11.60 -0.04
C ARG A 74 -21.25 12.57 -1.21
N HIS A 75 -20.18 12.45 -1.99
CA HIS A 75 -19.88 13.34 -3.11
C HIS A 75 -19.94 12.64 -4.47
N GLY A 76 -20.37 11.37 -4.52
CA GLY A 76 -20.50 10.61 -5.76
C GLY A 76 -19.19 10.50 -6.55
N HIS A 77 -18.04 10.38 -5.88
CA HIS A 77 -16.72 10.43 -6.52
C HIS A 77 -16.57 9.39 -7.64
N LEU A 78 -17.10 8.17 -7.47
CA LEU A 78 -17.02 7.13 -8.52
C LEU A 78 -17.86 7.49 -9.76
N LYS A 79 -19.02 8.12 -9.56
CA LYS A 79 -19.85 8.59 -10.67
C LYS A 79 -19.13 9.70 -11.44
N LEU A 80 -18.59 10.68 -10.72
CA LEU A 80 -17.82 11.78 -11.32
C LEU A 80 -16.61 11.23 -12.09
N LEU A 81 -15.87 10.28 -11.51
CA LEU A 81 -14.70 9.68 -12.15
C LEU A 81 -15.08 8.94 -13.43
N LYS A 82 -16.17 8.15 -13.41
CA LYS A 82 -16.70 7.48 -14.60
C LYS A 82 -17.12 8.46 -15.70
N GLU A 83 -17.87 9.50 -15.33
CA GLU A 83 -18.42 10.48 -16.27
C GLU A 83 -17.35 11.43 -16.83
N SER A 84 -16.23 11.63 -16.12
CA SER A 84 -15.14 12.51 -16.53
C SER A 84 -14.35 12.02 -17.74
N GLY A 85 -14.43 10.73 -18.07
CA GLY A 85 -13.57 10.12 -19.09
C GLY A 85 -12.08 10.12 -18.71
N TYR A 86 -11.76 10.13 -17.41
CA TYR A 86 -10.38 10.13 -16.92
C TYR A 86 -9.57 8.98 -17.53
N GLY A 87 -8.49 9.33 -18.25
CA GLY A 87 -7.72 8.40 -19.07
C GLY A 87 -6.31 8.09 -18.54
N SER A 88 -5.98 8.55 -17.33
CA SER A 88 -4.71 8.23 -16.67
C SER A 88 -4.95 7.27 -15.49
N ALA A 89 -3.92 7.02 -14.68
CA ALA A 89 -3.93 5.93 -13.71
C ALA A 89 -4.90 6.15 -12.53
N ILE A 90 -5.68 5.12 -12.24
CA ILE A 90 -6.52 5.02 -11.04
C ILE A 90 -5.89 4.00 -10.09
N VAL A 91 -5.53 4.45 -8.88
CA VAL A 91 -4.95 3.61 -7.82
C VAL A 91 -5.98 3.48 -6.68
N ALA A 92 -6.56 2.31 -6.53
CA ALA A 92 -7.59 2.04 -5.51
C ALA A 92 -7.00 1.36 -4.27
N CYS A 93 -7.47 1.73 -3.08
CA CYS A 93 -7.28 0.90 -1.88
C CYS A 93 -8.08 -0.41 -1.99
N ASP A 94 -7.61 -1.48 -1.34
CA ASP A 94 -8.27 -2.79 -1.29
C ASP A 94 -9.80 -2.71 -1.06
N LYS A 95 -10.25 -2.03 -0.01
CA LYS A 95 -11.67 -1.95 0.36
C LYS A 95 -12.57 -1.30 -0.70
N ILE A 96 -12.05 -0.39 -1.55
CA ILE A 96 -12.86 0.30 -2.56
C ILE A 96 -12.85 -0.41 -3.93
N LEU A 97 -12.06 -1.49 -4.10
CA LEU A 97 -11.96 -2.21 -5.38
C LEU A 97 -13.33 -2.62 -5.93
N VAL A 98 -14.10 -3.39 -5.17
CA VAL A 98 -15.42 -3.89 -5.61
C VAL A 98 -16.41 -2.74 -5.88
N PRO A 99 -16.55 -1.72 -5.01
CA PRO A 99 -17.33 -0.52 -5.32
C PRO A 99 -16.93 0.18 -6.62
N CYS A 100 -15.62 0.36 -6.89
CA CYS A 100 -15.14 0.93 -8.14
C CYS A 100 -15.64 0.11 -9.34
N LEU A 101 -15.39 -1.20 -9.32
CA LEU A 101 -15.74 -2.11 -10.41
C LEU A 101 -17.25 -2.10 -10.70
N LYS A 102 -18.08 -2.19 -9.65
CA LYS A 102 -19.55 -2.13 -9.76
C LYS A 102 -20.07 -0.78 -10.28
N ALA A 103 -19.36 0.32 -9.98
CA ALA A 103 -19.66 1.63 -10.56
C ALA A 103 -19.25 1.74 -12.04
N GLY A 104 -18.50 0.77 -12.59
CA GLY A 104 -17.91 0.85 -13.93
C GLY A 104 -16.63 1.68 -13.98
N VAL A 105 -15.99 1.91 -12.84
CA VAL A 105 -14.65 2.48 -12.73
C VAL A 105 -13.68 1.32 -12.55
N THR A 106 -12.80 1.08 -13.51
CA THR A 106 -11.79 0.02 -13.41
C THR A 106 -10.48 0.62 -12.92
N PRO A 107 -10.02 0.32 -11.69
CA PRO A 107 -8.70 0.75 -11.25
C PRO A 107 -7.61 0.10 -12.11
N ASP A 108 -6.54 0.84 -12.41
CA ASP A 108 -5.35 0.25 -13.03
C ASP A 108 -4.58 -0.59 -12.01
N ILE A 109 -4.57 -0.11 -10.76
CA ILE A 109 -3.87 -0.74 -9.65
C ILE A 109 -4.80 -0.77 -8.42
N VAL A 110 -4.90 -1.92 -7.77
CA VAL A 110 -5.38 -2.04 -6.39
C VAL A 110 -4.18 -2.28 -5.47
N ILE A 111 -4.12 -1.56 -4.35
CA ILE A 111 -3.05 -1.72 -3.35
C ILE A 111 -3.61 -2.24 -2.03
N SER A 112 -2.88 -3.17 -1.40
CA SER A 112 -3.13 -3.62 -0.03
C SER A 112 -1.83 -3.71 0.76
N ILE A 113 -1.89 -3.31 2.03
CA ILE A 113 -0.74 -3.34 2.96
C ILE A 113 -0.95 -4.19 4.20
N ASP A 114 -2.18 -4.65 4.46
CA ASP A 114 -2.52 -5.30 5.72
C ASP A 114 -2.43 -6.84 5.55
N GLY A 115 -1.87 -7.49 6.58
CA GLY A 115 -1.70 -8.93 6.66
C GLY A 115 -2.87 -9.67 7.31
N ALA A 116 -3.92 -8.98 7.74
CA ALA A 116 -5.08 -9.63 8.35
C ALA A 116 -5.87 -10.49 7.34
N GLN A 117 -6.29 -11.68 7.74
CA GLN A 117 -7.16 -12.56 6.94
C GLN A 117 -8.45 -11.87 6.48
N ALA A 118 -8.98 -10.94 7.28
CA ALA A 118 -10.20 -10.20 6.98
C ALA A 118 -10.12 -9.41 5.66
N ILE A 119 -8.91 -9.02 5.22
CA ILE A 119 -8.67 -8.32 3.96
C ILE A 119 -9.09 -9.17 2.75
N SER A 120 -9.02 -10.51 2.86
CA SER A 120 -9.42 -11.41 1.78
C SER A 120 -10.87 -11.20 1.32
N LYS A 121 -11.74 -10.68 2.21
CA LYS A 121 -13.14 -10.35 1.89
C LYS A 121 -13.27 -9.22 0.86
N PHE A 122 -12.29 -8.31 0.78
CA PHE A 122 -12.29 -7.24 -0.22
C PHE A 122 -11.94 -7.72 -1.63
N PHE A 123 -11.43 -8.95 -1.73
CA PHE A 123 -11.10 -9.62 -2.98
C PHE A 123 -12.06 -10.78 -3.30
N ASP A 124 -13.14 -10.92 -2.55
CA ASP A 124 -14.09 -12.04 -2.63
C ASP A 124 -15.39 -11.66 -3.34
N ASP A 125 -15.27 -11.16 -4.56
CA ASP A 125 -16.42 -10.82 -5.41
C ASP A 125 -16.15 -11.24 -6.87
N PRO A 126 -17.09 -11.93 -7.53
CA PRO A 126 -16.94 -12.38 -8.92
C PRO A 126 -16.58 -11.26 -9.91
N VAL A 127 -17.00 -10.01 -9.64
CA VAL A 127 -16.71 -8.86 -10.51
C VAL A 127 -15.21 -8.63 -10.71
N ILE A 128 -14.37 -9.08 -9.78
CA ILE A 128 -12.92 -8.98 -9.87
C ILE A 128 -12.38 -9.93 -10.96
N ALA A 129 -12.89 -11.16 -11.01
CA ALA A 129 -12.50 -12.14 -12.02
C ALA A 129 -13.02 -11.74 -13.42
N GLU A 130 -14.21 -11.15 -13.48
CA GLU A 130 -14.77 -10.58 -14.71
C GLU A 130 -13.94 -9.38 -15.23
N ASN A 131 -13.27 -8.66 -14.32
CA ASN A 131 -12.41 -7.52 -14.63
C ASN A 131 -10.91 -7.86 -14.52
N GLY A 132 -10.39 -8.56 -15.52
CA GLY A 132 -8.99 -8.98 -15.58
C GLY A 132 -7.96 -7.87 -15.86
N ARG A 133 -8.30 -6.59 -15.72
CA ARG A 133 -7.40 -5.45 -16.05
C ARG A 133 -6.66 -4.88 -14.84
N THR A 134 -7.24 -5.02 -13.64
CA THR A 134 -6.69 -4.43 -12.42
C THR A 134 -5.46 -5.21 -11.96
N LYS A 135 -4.32 -4.52 -11.79
CA LYS A 135 -3.09 -5.10 -11.22
C LYS A 135 -3.11 -4.99 -9.70
N ALA A 136 -2.56 -5.97 -8.99
CA ALA A 136 -2.47 -5.92 -7.54
C ALA A 136 -1.06 -5.54 -7.08
N ALA A 137 -0.93 -4.48 -6.29
CA ALA A 137 0.28 -4.13 -5.55
C ALA A 137 0.12 -4.56 -4.08
N LEU A 138 0.86 -5.58 -3.68
CA LEU A 138 0.66 -6.27 -2.40
C LEU A 138 1.91 -6.21 -1.54
N ASN A 139 1.72 -5.98 -0.25
CA ASN A 139 2.81 -6.10 0.71
C ASN A 139 3.25 -7.56 0.84
N VAL A 140 4.53 -7.81 1.12
CA VAL A 140 5.06 -9.16 1.36
C VAL A 140 4.42 -9.88 2.56
N ILE A 141 3.77 -9.13 3.46
CA ILE A 141 3.08 -9.66 4.64
C ILE A 141 1.59 -9.98 4.41
N THR A 142 1.08 -9.82 3.18
CA THR A 142 -0.33 -10.07 2.84
C THR A 142 -0.76 -11.48 3.26
N HIS A 143 -1.96 -11.64 3.81
CA HIS A 143 -2.46 -12.97 4.20
C HIS A 143 -2.53 -13.94 2.99
N PRO A 144 -2.16 -15.23 3.13
CA PRO A 144 -2.25 -16.23 2.07
C PRO A 144 -3.63 -16.30 1.38
N ASP A 145 -4.73 -16.29 2.16
CA ASP A 145 -6.10 -16.24 1.60
C ASP A 145 -6.36 -15.02 0.70
N THR A 146 -5.77 -13.88 1.03
CA THR A 146 -5.85 -12.69 0.17
C THR A 146 -5.08 -12.94 -1.11
N LEU A 147 -3.87 -13.51 -1.04
CA LEU A 147 -3.08 -13.86 -2.22
C LEU A 147 -3.73 -14.89 -3.14
N ALA A 148 -4.60 -15.75 -2.60
CA ALA A 148 -5.38 -16.71 -3.36
C ALA A 148 -6.56 -16.07 -4.13
N LYS A 149 -7.07 -14.92 -3.66
CA LYS A 149 -8.25 -14.24 -4.22
C LYS A 149 -7.94 -13.03 -5.11
N VAL A 150 -6.75 -12.45 -4.98
CA VAL A 150 -6.31 -11.29 -5.79
C VAL A 150 -6.16 -11.63 -7.28
N PRO A 151 -6.21 -10.62 -8.17
CA PRO A 151 -5.96 -10.80 -9.61
C PRO A 151 -4.67 -11.56 -9.93
N HIS A 152 -4.62 -12.20 -11.10
CA HIS A 152 -3.44 -12.96 -11.54
C HIS A 152 -2.17 -12.10 -11.68
N GLU A 153 -2.32 -10.82 -12.02
CA GLU A 153 -1.19 -9.90 -12.18
C GLU A 153 -0.83 -9.21 -10.87
N ARG A 154 0.08 -9.83 -10.12
CA ARG A 154 0.53 -9.39 -8.78
C ARG A 154 1.93 -8.81 -8.83
N TYR A 155 2.12 -7.71 -8.11
CA TYR A 155 3.36 -7.00 -7.89
C TYR A 155 3.58 -6.84 -6.39
N PHE A 156 4.79 -7.10 -5.93
CA PHE A 156 5.12 -7.14 -4.51
C PHE A 156 6.06 -6.02 -4.10
N PHE A 157 5.84 -5.51 -2.90
CA PHE A 157 6.71 -4.57 -2.21
C PHE A 157 6.74 -4.89 -0.73
N MET A 158 7.70 -4.32 -0.01
CA MET A 158 7.70 -4.37 1.45
C MET A 158 7.75 -2.97 2.02
N THR A 159 7.24 -2.84 3.25
CA THR A 159 7.33 -1.58 3.99
C THR A 159 8.57 -1.58 4.87
N SER A 160 9.22 -0.42 5.04
CA SER A 160 10.28 -0.26 6.03
C SER A 160 9.72 -0.31 7.46
N TYR A 161 10.30 -1.15 8.32
CA TYR A 161 9.98 -1.24 9.75
C TYR A 161 10.99 -0.52 10.64
N ASP A 162 12.22 -0.42 10.15
CA ASP A 162 13.36 0.22 10.79
C ASP A 162 14.27 0.85 9.73
N ASP A 163 15.36 1.50 10.17
CA ASP A 163 16.35 2.06 9.25
C ASP A 163 17.08 0.92 8.49
N PRO A 164 16.91 0.79 7.16
CA PRO A 164 17.52 -0.28 6.38
C PRO A 164 19.05 -0.21 6.30
N PHE A 165 19.66 0.92 6.69
CA PHE A 165 21.11 1.09 6.73
C PHE A 165 21.74 0.53 8.01
N GLU A 166 20.94 0.22 9.03
CA GLU A 166 21.43 -0.37 10.29
C GLU A 166 21.82 -1.84 10.12
N LYS A 167 22.87 -2.27 10.83
CA LYS A 167 23.47 -3.61 10.67
C LYS A 167 22.50 -4.76 11.03
N LYS A 168 21.59 -4.53 11.97
CA LYS A 168 20.62 -5.50 12.47
C LYS A 168 19.20 -5.22 11.98
N SER A 169 19.07 -4.51 10.87
CA SER A 169 17.76 -4.10 10.34
C SER A 169 16.91 -5.30 9.94
N ILE A 170 15.72 -5.41 10.51
CA ILE A 170 14.72 -6.40 10.07
C ILE A 170 14.24 -6.08 8.65
N THR A 171 14.13 -4.79 8.30
CA THR A 171 13.81 -4.35 6.94
C THR A 171 14.81 -4.95 5.93
N ARG A 172 16.10 -4.90 6.24
CA ARG A 172 17.15 -5.45 5.38
C ARG A 172 17.11 -6.98 5.29
N ILE A 173 16.79 -7.66 6.39
CA ILE A 173 16.63 -9.13 6.40
C ILE A 173 15.47 -9.54 5.49
N ILE A 174 14.28 -8.93 5.67
CA ILE A 174 13.10 -9.20 4.84
C ILE A 174 13.38 -8.87 3.37
N HIS A 175 14.09 -7.77 3.09
CA HIS A 175 14.50 -7.43 1.73
C HIS A 175 15.38 -8.52 1.11
N PHE A 176 16.31 -9.13 1.85
CA PHE A 176 17.14 -10.23 1.31
C PHE A 176 16.36 -11.53 1.11
N MET A 177 15.34 -11.78 1.92
CA MET A 177 14.45 -12.93 1.78
C MET A 177 13.50 -12.79 0.57
N THR A 178 13.00 -11.57 0.31
CA THR A 178 11.96 -11.32 -0.69
C THR A 178 12.47 -10.73 -2.01
N ARG A 179 13.59 -9.99 -1.94
CA ARG A 179 14.18 -9.17 -3.02
C ARG A 179 13.26 -8.09 -3.57
N LYS A 180 12.27 -7.64 -2.78
CA LYS A 180 11.30 -6.61 -3.20
C LYS A 180 11.71 -5.21 -2.79
N THR A 181 11.24 -4.24 -3.56
CA THR A 181 11.39 -2.81 -3.28
C THR A 181 10.91 -2.49 -1.86
N ILE A 182 11.76 -1.78 -1.12
CA ILE A 182 11.44 -1.22 0.19
C ILE A 182 10.75 0.13 -0.06
N MET A 183 9.55 0.31 0.45
CA MET A 183 8.82 1.56 0.44
C MET A 183 8.64 2.09 1.86
N SER A 184 8.69 3.41 2.04
CA SER A 184 8.35 4.03 3.33
C SER A 184 6.89 3.75 3.71
N SER A 185 6.64 3.53 5.00
CA SER A 185 5.27 3.37 5.53
C SER A 185 4.57 4.72 5.61
N PHE A 186 3.33 4.78 5.12
CA PHE A 186 2.47 5.95 5.25
C PHE A 186 1.29 5.70 6.23
N GLY A 187 1.40 4.67 7.09
CA GLY A 187 0.48 4.41 8.21
C GLY A 187 -0.88 3.81 7.85
N CYS A 188 -1.38 4.00 6.63
CA CYS A 188 -2.61 3.37 6.14
C CYS A 188 -2.54 3.04 4.65
N VAL A 189 -3.46 2.19 4.17
CA VAL A 189 -3.54 1.78 2.75
C VAL A 189 -3.65 3.00 1.83
N GLY A 190 -4.44 4.01 2.23
CA GLY A 190 -4.61 5.22 1.43
C GLY A 190 -3.35 6.07 1.30
N GLY A 191 -2.61 6.23 2.39
CA GLY A 191 -1.29 6.87 2.35
C GLY A 191 -0.31 6.07 1.48
N GLN A 192 -0.35 4.74 1.56
CA GLN A 192 0.51 3.90 0.71
C GLN A 192 0.12 3.97 -0.77
N ALA A 193 -1.17 4.11 -1.10
CA ALA A 193 -1.63 4.31 -2.46
C ALA A 193 -1.07 5.60 -3.07
N VAL A 194 -1.05 6.69 -2.30
CA VAL A 194 -0.39 7.96 -2.69
C VAL A 194 1.11 7.76 -2.87
N ASN A 195 1.78 7.07 -1.93
CA ASN A 195 3.20 6.77 -2.04
C ASN A 195 3.51 5.94 -3.31
N LEU A 196 2.67 4.95 -3.63
CA LEU A 196 2.81 4.17 -4.85
C LEU A 196 2.63 5.03 -6.11
N ALA A 197 1.60 5.87 -6.16
CA ALA A 197 1.38 6.78 -7.30
C ALA A 197 2.60 7.69 -7.53
N MET A 198 3.14 8.29 -6.46
CA MET A 198 4.36 9.11 -6.54
C MET A 198 5.59 8.28 -6.97
N PHE A 199 5.75 7.06 -6.45
CA PHE A 199 6.83 6.14 -6.82
C PHE A 199 6.78 5.73 -8.31
N LEU A 200 5.58 5.70 -8.90
CA LEU A 200 5.39 5.48 -10.33
C LEU A 200 5.57 6.75 -11.16
N GLY A 201 5.80 7.90 -10.53
CA GLY A 201 6.05 9.18 -11.18
C GLY A 201 4.78 9.96 -11.53
N ALA A 202 3.70 9.78 -10.76
CA ALA A 202 2.49 10.59 -10.92
C ALA A 202 2.72 12.07 -10.57
N ASP A 203 2.27 12.97 -11.43
CA ASP A 203 2.24 14.41 -11.16
C ASP A 203 1.11 15.08 -11.96
N PRO A 204 0.03 15.62 -11.34
CA PRO A 204 -0.29 15.59 -9.91
C PRO A 204 -0.92 14.27 -9.43
N VAL A 205 -0.97 14.08 -8.11
CA VAL A 205 -1.77 13.02 -7.45
C VAL A 205 -3.04 13.63 -6.85
N VAL A 206 -4.21 13.17 -7.32
CA VAL A 206 -5.53 13.55 -6.80
C VAL A 206 -5.99 12.49 -5.81
N MET A 207 -6.49 12.89 -4.64
CA MET A 207 -6.98 11.97 -3.62
C MET A 207 -8.49 12.14 -3.42
N VAL A 208 -9.23 11.04 -3.44
CA VAL A 208 -10.67 10.99 -3.13
C VAL A 208 -10.94 9.88 -2.12
N GLY A 209 -11.93 10.03 -1.23
CA GLY A 209 -12.26 8.98 -0.26
C GLY A 209 -11.25 8.81 0.87
N MET A 210 -10.45 9.84 1.17
CA MET A 210 -9.42 9.84 2.22
C MET A 210 -9.86 10.74 3.39
N ASP A 211 -10.76 10.23 4.23
CA ASP A 211 -11.43 11.07 5.24
C ASP A 211 -10.70 11.15 6.58
N TYR A 212 -9.74 10.26 6.85
CA TYR A 212 -8.91 10.21 8.08
C TYR A 212 -9.67 10.44 9.40
N GLY A 213 -10.91 9.95 9.47
CA GLY A 213 -11.78 10.10 10.63
C GLY A 213 -13.00 9.19 10.55
N TYR A 214 -13.62 8.94 11.70
CA TYR A 214 -14.92 8.29 11.78
C TYR A 214 -16.01 9.37 11.63
N PRO A 215 -16.99 9.21 10.74
CA PRO A 215 -18.23 9.96 10.89
C PRO A 215 -18.85 9.51 12.23
N GLY A 216 -19.08 10.47 13.13
CA GLY A 216 -19.85 10.26 14.35
C GLY A 216 -21.31 9.93 14.07
#